data_AF-A0A9D2T183-F1
#
_entry.id   AF-A0A9D2T183-F1
#
_cell.length_a   1.000
_cell.length_b   1.000
_cell.length_c   1.000
_cell.angle_alpha   90.00
_cell.angle_beta   90.00
_cell.angle_gamma   90.00
#
_symmetry.space_group_name_H-M   'P 1'
#
loop_
_entity.id
_entity.type
_entity.pdbx_description
1 polymer ?
#
loop_
_entity_poly.entity_id
_entity_poly.type
_entity_poly.pdbx_seq_one_letter_code
_entity_poly.pdbx_strand_id
1 'polypeptide(L)'
;MKGIILKDLYENFYIKKNLASYIFGALFIGLAMIFINTYYTFILYTMFLSIIFGSAPLEAPCEQDEKANFGKLQITFPLTKAEIVLSKYLLSLICTGISLLISLIYALANVYFWRLVTLREALTVWGLSICGSLVFTSVVYVCYFLLGKKIGTFIYVATAVILAGLYGSSTVLFGIESYTSMDTTVRLWFFLPASVVIFVLSCLLSIQIYKKNFS
;
A
#
# COMPACT_ATOMS: atom_id res chain seq x y z
N MET A 1 9.44 20.00 -5.85
CA MET A 1 8.90 18.81 -5.13
C MET A 1 7.65 19.10 -4.30
N LYS A 2 7.68 20.03 -3.33
CA LYS A 2 6.53 20.29 -2.42
C LYS A 2 5.20 20.59 -3.14
N GLY A 3 5.23 21.33 -4.25
CA GLY A 3 4.04 21.66 -5.04
C GLY A 3 3.33 20.44 -5.65
N ILE A 4 4.10 19.42 -6.09
CA ILE A 4 3.52 18.18 -6.64
C ILE A 4 2.86 17.37 -5.53
N ILE A 5 3.52 17.26 -4.37
CA ILE A 5 2.96 16.54 -3.22
C ILE A 5 1.67 17.21 -2.75
N LEU A 6 1.64 18.54 -2.66
CA LEU A 6 0.46 19.28 -2.24
C LEU A 6 -0.69 19.14 -3.24
N LYS A 7 -0.38 19.17 -4.55
CA LYS A 7 -1.34 18.89 -5.62
C LYS A 7 -1.92 17.48 -5.44
N ASP A 8 -1.07 16.46 -5.39
CA ASP A 8 -1.52 15.07 -5.30
C ASP A 8 -2.32 14.81 -4.00
N LEU A 9 -1.97 15.46 -2.88
CA LEU A 9 -2.78 15.46 -1.64
C LEU A 9 -4.15 16.10 -1.82
N TYR A 10 -4.21 17.25 -2.49
CA TYR A 10 -5.46 17.93 -2.79
C TYR A 10 -6.36 17.06 -3.66
N GLU A 11 -5.81 16.41 -4.67
CA GLU A 11 -6.56 15.55 -5.58
C GLU A 11 -7.10 14.29 -4.89
N ASN A 12 -6.37 13.76 -3.91
CA ASN A 12 -6.82 12.61 -3.10
C ASN A 12 -7.87 12.98 -2.04
N PHE A 13 -7.65 14.04 -1.27
CA PHE A 13 -8.44 14.33 -0.06
C PHE A 13 -9.44 15.47 -0.20
N TYR A 14 -9.16 16.49 -1.02
CA TYR A 14 -10.08 17.62 -1.15
C TYR A 14 -11.22 17.33 -2.13
N ILE A 15 -10.95 16.50 -3.15
CA ILE A 15 -11.96 16.09 -4.10
C ILE A 15 -12.88 15.07 -3.44
N LYS A 16 -14.10 15.51 -3.13
CA LYS A 16 -15.10 14.76 -2.34
C LYS A 16 -15.33 13.33 -2.84
N LYS A 17 -15.29 13.10 -4.16
CA LYS A 17 -15.44 11.77 -4.76
C LYS A 17 -14.34 10.80 -4.28
N ASN A 18 -13.09 11.26 -4.28
CA ASN A 18 -11.95 10.42 -3.94
C ASN A 18 -11.89 10.21 -2.43
N LEU A 19 -12.12 11.27 -1.64
CA LEU A 19 -12.25 11.17 -0.20
C LEU A 19 -13.36 10.20 0.22
N ALA A 20 -14.53 10.26 -0.43
CA ALA A 20 -15.64 9.34 -0.17
C ALA A 20 -15.24 7.88 -0.47
N SER A 21 -14.45 7.63 -1.52
CA SER A 21 -13.93 6.29 -1.83
C SER A 21 -13.04 5.75 -0.72
N TYR A 22 -12.12 6.58 -0.19
CA TYR A 22 -11.27 6.20 0.95
C TYR A 22 -12.07 5.92 2.21
N ILE A 23 -13.03 6.80 2.54
CA ILE A 23 -13.90 6.62 3.71
C ILE A 23 -14.72 5.34 3.58
N PHE A 24 -15.34 5.10 2.42
CA PHE A 24 -16.17 3.92 2.20
C PHE A 24 -15.35 2.63 2.27
N GLY A 25 -14.16 2.62 1.67
CA GLY A 25 -13.23 1.48 1.75
C GLY A 25 -12.80 1.19 3.19
N ALA A 26 -12.41 2.22 3.95
CA ALA A 26 -12.02 2.08 5.35
C ALA A 26 -13.19 1.63 6.23
N LEU A 27 -14.40 2.19 6.01
CA LEU A 27 -15.60 1.87 6.77
C LEU A 27 -16.05 0.43 6.51
N PHE A 28 -16.00 -0.03 5.25
CA PHE A 28 -16.33 -1.42 4.91
C PHE A 28 -15.42 -2.41 5.64
N ILE A 29 -14.11 -2.18 5.62
CA ILE A 29 -13.15 -3.06 6.28
C ILE A 29 -13.31 -2.95 7.80
N GLY A 30 -13.51 -1.74 8.33
CA GLY A 30 -13.76 -1.51 9.76
C GLY A 30 -15.03 -2.20 10.29
N LEU A 31 -16.12 -2.20 9.52
CA LEU A 31 -17.33 -2.95 9.88
C LEU A 31 -17.07 -4.45 9.84
N ALA A 32 -16.40 -4.96 8.80
CA ALA A 32 -16.08 -6.38 8.69
C ALA A 32 -15.25 -6.89 9.88
N MET A 33 -14.35 -6.07 10.42
CA MET A 33 -13.58 -6.38 11.63
C MET A 33 -14.44 -6.61 12.87
N ILE A 34 -15.54 -5.86 13.03
CA ILE A 34 -16.41 -5.98 14.21
C ILE A 34 -17.18 -7.30 14.17
N PHE A 35 -17.65 -7.71 12.99
CA PHE A 35 -18.48 -8.90 12.84
C PHE A 35 -17.69 -10.21 12.76
N ILE A 36 -16.46 -10.19 12.23
CA ILE A 36 -15.66 -11.41 12.01
C ILE A 36 -14.31 -11.29 12.72
N ASN A 37 -14.26 -11.77 13.95
CA ASN A 37 -13.04 -11.76 14.74
C ASN A 37 -12.51 -13.17 15.01
N THR A 38 -11.64 -13.63 14.11
CA THR A 38 -10.93 -14.90 14.18
C THR A 38 -9.44 -14.64 13.98
N TYR A 39 -8.58 -15.58 14.40
CA TYR A 39 -7.14 -15.45 14.19
C TYR A 39 -6.78 -15.28 12.69
N TYR A 40 -7.52 -15.95 11.80
CA TYR A 40 -7.36 -15.81 10.35
C TYR A 40 -7.69 -14.40 9.87
N THR A 41 -8.82 -13.84 10.30
CA THR A 41 -9.25 -12.50 9.89
C THR A 41 -8.40 -11.41 10.50
N PHE A 42 -7.82 -11.63 11.68
CA PHE A 42 -6.84 -10.73 12.28
C PHE A 42 -5.64 -10.49 11.37
N ILE A 43 -4.98 -11.55 10.88
CA ILE A 43 -3.82 -11.42 9.98
C ILE A 43 -4.22 -10.74 8.67
N LEU A 44 -5.33 -11.19 8.08
CA LEU A 44 -5.84 -10.65 6.83
C LEU A 44 -6.12 -9.15 6.93
N TYR A 45 -6.90 -8.72 7.93
CA TYR A 45 -7.28 -7.32 8.08
C TYR A 45 -6.08 -6.43 8.46
N THR A 46 -5.14 -6.92 9.26
CA THR A 46 -3.90 -6.17 9.57
C THR A 46 -3.08 -5.89 8.31
N MET A 47 -2.98 -6.89 7.42
CA MET A 47 -2.30 -6.77 6.12
C MET A 47 -3.06 -5.84 5.16
N PHE A 48 -4.38 -6.02 5.01
CA PHE A 48 -5.18 -5.13 4.16
C PHE A 48 -5.16 -3.68 4.63
N LEU A 49 -5.31 -3.43 5.93
CA LEU A 49 -5.23 -2.10 6.50
C LEU A 49 -3.92 -1.40 6.14
N SER A 50 -2.80 -2.12 6.20
CA SER A 50 -1.48 -1.56 5.86
C SER A 50 -1.36 -1.14 4.38
N ILE A 51 -2.11 -1.77 3.48
CA ILE A 51 -2.00 -1.59 2.02
C ILE A 51 -2.94 -0.50 1.47
N ILE A 52 -4.15 -0.33 2.04
CA ILE A 52 -5.21 0.55 1.49
C ILE A 52 -4.72 1.96 1.15
N PHE A 53 -3.97 2.59 2.06
CA PHE A 53 -3.47 3.95 1.86
C PHE A 53 -2.08 4.03 1.22
N GLY A 54 -1.34 2.92 1.07
CA GLY A 54 0.00 2.99 0.47
C GLY A 54 -0.05 3.22 -1.05
N SER A 55 -0.87 2.43 -1.72
CA SER A 55 -0.94 2.35 -3.18
C SER A 55 -1.98 3.26 -3.82
N ALA A 56 -3.10 3.50 -3.13
CA ALA A 56 -4.21 4.32 -3.63
C ALA A 56 -3.88 5.80 -3.89
N PRO A 57 -2.94 6.47 -3.19
CA PRO A 57 -2.61 7.88 -3.44
C PRO A 57 -2.12 8.19 -4.85
N LEU A 58 -1.70 7.19 -5.62
CA LEU A 58 -1.28 7.37 -7.01
C LEU A 58 -2.45 7.33 -8.00
N GLU A 59 -3.55 6.65 -7.65
CA GLU A 59 -4.66 6.40 -8.58
C GLU A 59 -5.37 7.70 -8.97
N ALA A 60 -5.78 8.49 -7.97
CA ALA A 60 -6.50 9.74 -8.20
C ALA A 60 -5.67 10.78 -8.97
N PRO A 61 -4.38 11.03 -8.61
CA PRO A 61 -3.53 11.91 -9.41
C PRO A 61 -3.26 11.38 -10.81
N CYS A 62 -3.11 10.07 -11.00
CA CYS A 62 -2.92 9.49 -12.33
C CYS A 62 -4.16 9.70 -13.22
N GLU A 63 -5.37 9.56 -12.67
CA GLU A 63 -6.62 9.88 -13.39
C GLU A 63 -6.69 11.35 -13.81
N GLN A 64 -6.25 12.27 -12.97
CA GLN A 64 -6.32 13.70 -13.25
C GLN A 64 -5.21 14.15 -14.19
N ASP A 65 -4.02 13.56 -14.05
CA ASP A 65 -2.89 13.76 -14.95
C ASP A 65 -3.25 13.36 -16.38
N GLU A 66 -3.95 12.23 -16.56
CA GLU A 66 -4.44 11.79 -17.87
C GLU A 66 -5.53 12.73 -18.42
N LYS A 67 -6.54 13.10 -17.61
CA LYS A 67 -7.63 13.99 -18.05
C LYS A 67 -7.14 15.38 -18.44
N ALA A 68 -6.20 15.93 -17.68
CA ALA A 68 -5.67 17.26 -17.92
C ALA A 68 -4.54 17.28 -18.96
N ASN A 69 -4.13 16.13 -19.51
CA ASN A 69 -2.89 15.98 -20.28
C ASN A 69 -1.70 16.64 -19.57
N PHE A 70 -1.61 16.42 -18.26
CA PHE A 70 -0.70 17.14 -17.38
C PHE A 70 0.77 16.91 -17.76
N GLY A 71 1.08 15.86 -18.51
CA GLY A 71 2.39 15.65 -19.13
C GLY A 71 2.89 16.84 -19.98
N LYS A 72 1.99 17.56 -20.67
CA LYS A 72 2.36 18.77 -21.43
C LYS A 72 2.66 19.96 -20.53
N LEU A 73 1.91 20.08 -19.43
CA LEU A 73 2.09 21.12 -18.40
C LEU A 73 3.33 20.83 -17.54
N GLN A 74 3.72 19.57 -17.38
CA GLN A 74 4.89 19.20 -16.58
C GLN A 74 6.20 19.71 -17.16
N ILE A 75 6.27 19.93 -18.48
CA ILE A 75 7.45 20.44 -19.17
C ILE A 75 7.72 21.91 -18.81
N THR A 76 6.70 22.66 -18.39
CA THR A 76 6.86 24.07 -18.02
C THR A 76 7.32 24.27 -16.58
N PHE A 77 7.29 23.23 -15.74
CA PHE A 77 7.79 23.31 -14.38
C PHE A 77 9.31 23.19 -14.33
N PRO A 78 9.99 23.95 -13.44
CA PRO A 78 11.44 23.82 -13.21
C PRO A 78 11.73 22.60 -12.31
N LEU A 79 11.29 21.41 -12.72
CA LEU A 79 11.46 20.16 -11.98
C LEU A 79 11.96 19.06 -12.91
N THR A 80 12.88 18.24 -12.40
CA THR A 80 13.36 17.08 -13.15
C THR A 80 12.33 15.95 -13.11
N LYS A 81 12.28 15.14 -14.18
CA LYS A 81 11.43 13.94 -14.27
C LYS A 81 11.63 12.98 -13.09
N ALA A 82 12.85 12.89 -12.56
CA ALA A 82 13.17 12.05 -11.41
C ALA A 82 12.55 12.59 -10.11
N GLU A 83 12.56 13.90 -9.90
CA GLU A 83 11.93 14.54 -8.73
C GLU A 83 10.41 14.39 -8.75
N ILE A 84 9.78 14.33 -9.93
CA ILE A 84 8.34 14.05 -10.07
C ILE A 84 8.03 12.65 -9.55
N VAL A 85 8.75 11.63 -10.04
CA VAL A 85 8.54 10.24 -9.60
C VAL A 85 8.85 10.10 -8.11
N LEU A 86 9.97 10.67 -7.65
CA LEU A 86 10.35 10.62 -6.23
C LEU A 86 9.29 11.26 -5.34
N SER A 87 8.69 12.38 -5.76
CA SER A 87 7.63 13.03 -4.99
C SER A 87 6.38 12.15 -4.82
N LYS A 88 6.02 11.36 -5.85
CA LYS A 88 4.90 10.41 -5.79
C LYS A 88 5.21 9.23 -4.88
N TYR A 89 6.42 8.67 -4.95
CA TYR A 89 6.89 7.63 -4.03
C TYR A 89 7.00 8.12 -2.58
N LEU A 90 7.41 9.37 -2.36
CA LEU A 90 7.47 9.96 -1.02
C LEU A 90 6.07 10.15 -0.43
N LEU A 91 5.11 10.62 -1.24
CA LEU A 91 3.72 10.72 -0.82
C LEU A 91 3.15 9.34 -0.45
N SER A 92 3.44 8.31 -1.26
CA SER A 92 3.09 6.92 -0.94
C SER A 92 3.62 6.48 0.41
N LEU A 93 4.89 6.77 0.70
CA LEU A 93 5.53 6.38 1.96
C LEU A 93 4.86 7.06 3.16
N ILE A 94 4.50 8.35 3.04
CA ILE A 94 3.77 9.09 4.07
C ILE A 94 2.39 8.44 4.32
N CYS A 95 1.64 8.17 3.26
CA CYS A 95 0.31 7.55 3.38
C CYS A 95 0.40 6.10 3.90
N THR A 96 1.44 5.36 3.52
CA THR A 96 1.74 4.01 4.05
C THR A 96 2.09 4.08 5.54
N GLY A 97 2.82 5.11 5.98
CA GLY A 97 3.10 5.33 7.40
C GLY A 97 1.81 5.53 8.20
N ILE A 98 0.85 6.30 7.67
CA ILE A 98 -0.45 6.52 8.30
C ILE A 98 -1.26 5.21 8.35
N SER A 99 -1.32 4.41 7.28
CA SER A 99 -2.00 3.12 7.33
C SER A 99 -1.37 2.15 8.31
N LEU A 100 -0.04 2.16 8.43
CA LEU A 100 0.66 1.32 9.41
C LEU A 100 0.34 1.70 10.85
N LEU A 101 0.15 2.99 11.15
CA LEU A 101 -0.31 3.44 12.46
C LEU A 101 -1.75 2.98 12.75
N ILE A 102 -2.65 3.08 11.76
CA ILE A 102 -4.02 2.58 11.89
C ILE A 102 -4.02 1.05 12.11
N SER A 103 -3.21 0.34 11.34
CA SER A 103 -3.02 -1.11 11.46
C SER A 103 -2.44 -1.50 12.84
N LEU A 104 -1.52 -0.69 13.39
CA LEU A 104 -0.99 -0.89 14.74
C LEU A 104 -2.06 -0.75 15.81
N ILE A 105 -2.90 0.28 15.71
CA ILE A 105 -4.03 0.49 16.64
C ILE A 105 -4.97 -0.72 16.58
N TYR A 106 -5.28 -1.23 15.39
CA TYR A 106 -6.08 -2.43 15.22
C TYR A 106 -5.42 -3.68 15.84
N ALA A 107 -4.11 -3.86 15.63
CA ALA A 107 -3.37 -4.97 16.22
C ALA A 107 -3.39 -4.95 17.75
N LEU A 108 -3.18 -3.78 18.35
CA LEU A 108 -3.25 -3.60 19.81
C LEU A 108 -4.68 -3.79 20.33
N ALA A 109 -5.70 -3.38 19.58
CA ALA A 109 -7.09 -3.61 19.97
C ALA A 109 -7.42 -5.11 20.05
N ASN A 110 -6.88 -5.94 19.15
CA ASN A 110 -7.04 -7.39 19.20
C ASN A 110 -6.34 -8.06 20.39
N VAL A 111 -5.28 -7.46 20.91
CA VAL A 111 -4.59 -7.92 22.12
C VAL A 111 -5.39 -7.54 23.38
N TYR A 112 -5.77 -6.27 23.52
CA TYR A 112 -6.32 -5.75 24.78
C TYR A 112 -7.84 -5.86 24.91
N PHE A 113 -8.59 -5.55 23.84
CA PHE A 113 -10.06 -5.58 23.87
C PHE A 113 -10.59 -6.98 23.59
N TRP A 114 -10.20 -7.57 22.46
CA TRP A 114 -10.73 -8.86 22.03
C TRP A 114 -9.98 -10.06 22.58
N ARG A 115 -8.76 -9.88 23.09
CA ARG A 115 -7.91 -10.94 23.68
C ARG A 115 -7.73 -12.17 22.78
N LEU A 116 -7.73 -11.96 21.45
CA LEU A 116 -7.58 -13.05 20.48
C LEU A 116 -6.14 -13.52 20.31
N VAL A 117 -5.18 -12.60 20.50
CA VAL A 117 -3.78 -12.78 20.08
C VAL A 117 -2.85 -12.22 21.15
N THR A 118 -1.68 -12.83 21.32
CA THR A 118 -0.66 -12.31 22.25
C THR A 118 0.02 -11.06 21.69
N LEU A 119 0.60 -10.22 22.57
CA LEU A 119 1.32 -9.02 22.14
C LEU A 119 2.45 -9.34 21.15
N ARG A 120 3.16 -10.45 21.39
CA ARG A 120 4.25 -10.91 20.52
C ARG A 120 3.71 -11.15 19.11
N GLU A 121 2.70 -11.98 18.96
CA GLU A 121 2.07 -12.32 17.67
C GLU A 121 1.46 -11.10 16.98
N ALA A 122 0.82 -10.19 17.72
CA ALA A 122 0.26 -8.99 17.11
C ALA A 122 1.37 -8.10 16.49
N LEU A 123 2.49 -7.94 17.19
CA LEU A 123 3.64 -7.20 16.67
C LEU A 123 4.35 -7.94 15.53
N THR A 124 4.36 -9.28 15.51
CA THR A 124 4.95 -10.05 14.40
C THR A 124 4.15 -9.83 13.12
N VAL A 125 2.83 -9.96 13.20
CA VAL A 125 1.91 -9.78 12.07
C VAL A 125 1.93 -8.35 11.58
N TRP A 126 1.94 -7.38 12.49
CA TRP A 126 2.10 -5.97 12.13
C TRP A 126 3.45 -5.69 11.45
N GLY A 127 4.56 -6.22 11.97
CA GLY A 127 5.88 -6.08 11.33
C GLY A 127 5.95 -6.70 9.93
N LEU A 128 5.30 -7.83 9.72
CA LEU A 128 5.18 -8.45 8.40
C LEU A 128 4.30 -7.64 7.46
N SER A 129 3.27 -6.96 7.98
CA SER A 129 2.42 -6.07 7.19
C SER A 129 3.20 -4.88 6.61
N ILE A 130 4.25 -4.39 7.30
CA ILE A 130 5.17 -3.36 6.77
C ILE A 130 5.87 -3.88 5.51
N CYS A 131 6.38 -5.12 5.56
CA CYS A 131 7.05 -5.72 4.42
C CYS A 131 6.07 -5.91 3.25
N GLY A 132 4.87 -6.41 3.56
CA GLY A 132 3.79 -6.61 2.59
C GLY A 132 3.36 -5.31 1.91
N SER A 133 3.18 -4.22 2.65
CA SER A 133 2.77 -2.94 2.09
C SER A 133 3.83 -2.31 1.20
N LEU A 134 5.12 -2.39 1.57
CA LEU A 134 6.22 -1.91 0.72
C LEU A 134 6.29 -2.68 -0.60
N VAL A 135 6.22 -4.01 -0.56
CA VAL A 135 6.25 -4.85 -1.78
C VAL A 135 5.02 -4.58 -2.64
N PHE A 136 3.84 -4.48 -2.03
CA PHE A 136 2.60 -4.19 -2.76
C PHE A 136 2.66 -2.85 -3.48
N THR A 137 3.03 -1.79 -2.76
CA THR A 137 3.19 -0.45 -3.33
C THR A 137 4.20 -0.45 -4.47
N SER A 138 5.30 -1.19 -4.33
CA SER A 138 6.34 -1.30 -5.36
C SER A 138 5.78 -1.81 -6.69
N VAL A 139 5.09 -2.97 -6.66
CA VAL A 139 4.51 -3.58 -7.86
C VAL A 139 3.49 -2.63 -8.49
N VAL A 140 2.59 -2.10 -7.68
CA VAL A 140 1.49 -1.23 -8.15
C VAL A 140 2.02 0.05 -8.78
N TYR A 141 3.02 0.70 -8.18
CA TYR A 141 3.56 1.96 -8.68
C TYR A 141 4.24 1.78 -10.04
N VAL A 142 5.05 0.74 -10.22
CA VAL A 142 5.67 0.43 -11.51
C VAL A 142 4.60 0.23 -12.57
N CYS A 143 3.53 -0.52 -12.25
CA CYS A 143 2.44 -0.77 -13.19
C CYS A 143 1.68 0.50 -13.57
N TYR A 144 1.41 1.41 -12.62
CA TYR A 144 0.77 2.69 -12.93
C TYR A 144 1.63 3.56 -13.84
N PHE A 145 2.94 3.65 -13.61
CA PHE A 145 3.84 4.42 -14.48
C PHE A 145 4.02 3.81 -15.88
N LEU A 146 3.93 2.48 -15.99
CA LEU A 146 4.13 1.76 -17.25
C LEU A 146 2.86 1.71 -18.12
N LEU A 147 1.71 1.46 -17.50
CA LEU A 147 0.46 1.10 -18.21
C LEU A 147 -0.65 2.16 -18.09
N GLY A 148 -0.43 3.21 -17.30
CA GLY A 148 -1.42 4.26 -17.04
C GLY A 148 -2.54 3.82 -16.10
N LYS A 149 -3.53 4.70 -15.92
CA LYS A 149 -4.55 4.56 -14.87
C LYS A 149 -5.48 3.36 -15.07
N LYS A 150 -6.06 3.20 -16.26
CA LYS A 150 -7.08 2.16 -16.50
C LYS A 150 -6.55 0.74 -16.22
N ILE A 151 -5.35 0.44 -16.71
CA ILE A 151 -4.73 -0.87 -16.53
C ILE A 151 -4.08 -0.96 -15.14
N GLY A 152 -3.52 0.14 -14.63
CA GLY A 152 -2.95 0.22 -13.28
C GLY A 152 -3.97 -0.11 -12.19
N THR A 153 -5.20 0.43 -12.26
CA THR A 153 -6.26 0.10 -11.31
C THR A 153 -6.69 -1.36 -11.42
N PHE A 154 -6.76 -1.92 -12.63
CA PHE A 154 -7.05 -3.35 -12.79
C PHE A 154 -5.97 -4.21 -12.13
N ILE A 155 -4.69 -3.86 -12.30
CA ILE A 155 -3.57 -4.57 -11.67
C ILE A 155 -3.57 -4.40 -10.16
N TYR A 156 -3.91 -3.21 -9.65
CA TYR A 156 -4.08 -2.98 -8.21
C TYR A 156 -5.10 -3.96 -7.61
N VAL A 157 -6.29 -4.05 -8.21
CA VAL A 157 -7.35 -4.97 -7.75
C VAL A 157 -6.91 -6.42 -7.92
N ALA A 158 -6.34 -6.78 -9.07
CA ALA A 158 -5.87 -8.14 -9.33
C ALA A 158 -4.79 -8.58 -8.32
N THR A 159 -3.83 -7.70 -8.01
CA THR A 159 -2.76 -7.98 -7.04
C THR A 159 -3.34 -8.16 -5.62
N ALA A 160 -4.31 -7.33 -5.24
CA ALA A 160 -4.99 -7.47 -3.95
C ALA A 160 -5.78 -8.79 -3.85
N VAL A 161 -6.48 -9.19 -4.91
CA VAL A 161 -7.22 -10.46 -4.97
C VAL A 161 -6.27 -11.66 -4.96
N ILE A 162 -5.17 -11.61 -5.72
CA ILE A 162 -4.15 -12.67 -5.74
C ILE A 162 -3.55 -12.82 -4.34
N LEU A 163 -3.21 -11.73 -3.66
CA LEU A 163 -2.69 -11.81 -2.29
C LEU A 163 -3.71 -12.38 -1.32
N ALA A 164 -4.98 -11.97 -1.40
CA ALA A 164 -6.04 -12.55 -0.59
C ALA A 164 -6.21 -14.05 -0.84
N GLY A 165 -6.19 -14.46 -2.11
CA GLY A 165 -6.34 -15.85 -2.53
C GLY A 165 -5.15 -16.73 -2.16
N LEU A 166 -3.93 -16.21 -2.30
CA LEU A 166 -2.70 -16.88 -1.85
C LEU A 166 -2.71 -17.06 -0.33
N TYR A 167 -3.12 -16.04 0.42
CA TYR A 167 -3.27 -16.15 1.86
C TYR A 167 -4.37 -17.17 2.23
N GLY A 168 -5.55 -17.10 1.62
CA GLY A 168 -6.63 -18.05 1.89
C GLY A 168 -6.23 -19.51 1.58
N SER A 169 -5.69 -19.77 0.39
CA SER A 169 -5.26 -21.12 -0.03
C SER A 169 -4.13 -21.68 0.84
N SER A 170 -3.13 -20.87 1.17
CA SER A 170 -2.01 -21.31 2.01
C SER A 170 -2.43 -21.66 3.45
N THR A 171 -3.44 -20.99 4.00
CA THR A 171 -3.96 -21.37 5.33
C THR A 171 -4.69 -22.72 5.33
N VAL A 172 -5.30 -23.11 4.20
CA VAL A 172 -5.91 -24.44 4.03
C VAL A 172 -4.84 -25.52 3.82
N LEU A 173 -3.78 -25.22 3.06
CA LEU A 173 -2.75 -26.19 2.70
C LEU A 173 -1.70 -26.42 3.80
N PHE A 174 -1.23 -25.35 4.45
CA PHE A 174 -0.11 -25.40 5.38
C PHE A 174 -0.53 -25.15 6.84
N GLY A 175 -1.80 -24.84 7.08
CA GLY A 175 -2.29 -24.44 8.39
C GLY A 175 -1.79 -23.05 8.82
N ILE A 176 -2.53 -22.40 9.71
CA ILE A 176 -2.19 -21.05 10.15
C ILE A 176 -0.94 -21.05 11.07
N GLU A 177 -0.69 -22.15 11.77
CA GLU A 177 0.43 -22.32 12.71
C GLU A 177 1.80 -22.25 12.02
N SER A 178 1.87 -22.60 10.74
CA SER A 178 3.08 -22.45 9.92
C SER A 178 3.52 -20.99 9.83
N TYR A 179 2.58 -20.04 9.88
CA TYR A 179 2.89 -18.60 9.86
C TYR A 179 3.47 -18.09 11.19
N THR A 180 3.32 -18.79 12.31
CA THR A 180 3.89 -18.35 13.60
C THR A 180 4.99 -19.25 14.15
N SER A 181 5.22 -20.41 13.51
CA SER A 181 6.22 -21.41 13.91
C SER A 181 7.68 -20.92 13.86
N MET A 182 8.04 -20.09 12.87
CA MET A 182 9.42 -19.61 12.68
C MET A 182 9.72 -18.40 13.56
N ASP A 183 10.92 -18.33 14.15
CA ASP A 183 11.30 -17.27 15.07
C ASP A 183 11.12 -15.87 14.45
N THR A 184 10.42 -15.03 15.20
CA THR A 184 9.96 -13.70 14.79
C THR A 184 11.11 -12.82 14.31
N THR A 185 12.20 -12.87 15.06
CA THR A 185 13.37 -12.01 14.87
C THR A 185 14.02 -12.31 13.53
N VAL A 186 14.32 -13.59 13.26
CA VAL A 186 14.97 -14.04 12.03
C VAL A 186 14.16 -13.65 10.79
N ARG A 187 12.84 -13.74 10.88
CA ARG A 187 11.93 -13.39 9.80
C ARG A 187 11.99 -11.90 9.45
N LEU A 188 11.82 -11.02 10.43
CA LEU A 188 11.81 -9.57 10.18
C LEU A 188 13.17 -9.07 9.71
N TRP A 189 14.26 -9.63 10.23
CA TRP A 189 15.62 -9.28 9.78
C TRP A 189 15.91 -9.63 8.32
N PHE A 190 15.22 -10.62 7.75
CA PHE A 190 15.37 -10.96 6.33
C PHE A 190 14.36 -10.21 5.45
N PHE A 191 13.08 -10.23 5.80
CA PHE A 191 12.02 -9.67 4.95
C PHE A 191 12.01 -8.15 4.91
N LEU A 192 12.38 -7.47 6.00
CA LEU A 192 12.33 -6.01 6.04
C LEU A 192 13.39 -5.41 5.12
N PRO A 193 14.69 -5.78 5.19
CA PRO A 193 15.68 -5.28 4.21
C PRO A 193 15.33 -5.65 2.77
N ALA A 194 14.85 -6.89 2.53
CA ALA A 194 14.43 -7.31 1.20
C ALA A 194 13.30 -6.44 0.64
N SER A 195 12.28 -6.12 1.45
CA SER A 195 11.16 -5.26 1.05
C SER A 195 11.60 -3.83 0.73
N VAL A 196 12.55 -3.28 1.48
CA VAL A 196 13.13 -1.95 1.23
C VAL A 196 13.94 -1.95 -0.06
N VAL A 197 14.75 -2.98 -0.32
CA VAL A 197 15.49 -3.12 -1.58
C VAL A 197 14.54 -3.16 -2.78
N ILE A 198 13.46 -3.96 -2.70
CA ILE A 198 12.44 -4.04 -3.75
C ILE A 198 11.80 -2.66 -3.98
N PHE A 199 11.48 -1.91 -2.93
CA PHE A 199 10.90 -0.58 -3.03
C PHE A 199 11.85 0.44 -3.67
N VAL A 200 13.14 0.42 -3.32
CA VAL A 200 14.15 1.28 -3.94
C VAL A 200 14.33 0.93 -5.42
N LEU A 201 14.43 -0.36 -5.76
CA LEU A 201 14.54 -0.82 -7.16
C LEU A 201 13.31 -0.41 -7.98
N SER A 202 12.12 -0.52 -7.39
CA SER A 202 10.86 -0.07 -7.99
C SER A 202 10.87 1.42 -8.33
N CYS A 203 11.38 2.25 -7.43
CA CYS A 203 11.54 3.69 -7.66
C CYS A 203 12.51 3.98 -8.81
N LEU A 204 13.67 3.32 -8.83
CA LEU A 204 14.67 3.48 -9.90
C LEU A 204 14.11 3.06 -11.27
N LEU A 205 13.40 1.93 -11.34
CA LEU A 205 12.74 1.47 -12.56
C LEU A 205 11.67 2.46 -13.01
N SER A 206 10.86 2.96 -12.08
CA SER A 206 9.82 3.96 -12.38
C SER A 206 10.40 5.25 -12.95
N ILE A 207 11.57 5.69 -12.45
CA ILE A 207 12.29 6.85 -13.00
C ILE A 207 12.72 6.58 -14.45
N GLN A 208 13.25 5.39 -14.75
CA GLN A 208 13.67 5.03 -16.10
C GLN A 208 12.50 4.98 -17.08
N ILE A 209 11.38 4.34 -16.68
CA ILE A 209 10.15 4.26 -17.47
C ILE A 209 9.62 5.66 -17.75
N TYR A 210 9.51 6.49 -16.72
CA TYR A 210 8.98 7.84 -16.85
C TYR A 210 9.87 8.75 -17.70
N LYS A 211 11.21 8.60 -17.63
CA LYS A 211 12.13 9.31 -18.52
C LYS A 211 11.91 8.94 -20.00
N LYS A 212 11.72 7.65 -20.30
CA LYS A 212 11.49 7.13 -21.65
C LYS A 212 10.16 7.60 -22.24
N ASN A 213 9.09 7.60 -21.46
CA ASN A 213 7.75 7.95 -21.94
C ASN A 213 7.58 9.44 -22.31
N PHE A 214 8.38 10.32 -21.70
CA PHE A 214 8.29 11.77 -21.88
C PHE A 214 9.55 12.37 -22.53
N SER A 215 10.43 11.55 -23.11
CA SER A 215 11.59 12.01 -23.91
C SER A 215 11.16 12.34 -25.33
#